data_AF-F0ZAH5-F1
#
_entry.id   AF-F0ZAH5-F1
#
_cell.length_a   1.000
_cell.length_b   1.000
_cell.length_c   1.000
_cell.angle_alpha   90.00
_cell.angle_beta   90.00
_cell.angle_gamma   90.00
#
_symmetry.space_group_name_H-M   'P 1'
#
loop_
_entity.id
_entity.type
_entity.pdbx_description
1 polymer ?
#
loop_
_entity_poly.entity_id
_entity_poly.type
_entity_poly.pdbx_seq_one_letter_code
_entity_poly.pdbx_strand_id
1 'polypeptide(L)'
;MENNFSNDFKILLNKTILSPGKIAGTIIVTFIITAITEFTFFFLSYTKFDIVACKLPGDNTSEFSFNNCFKNEEKDLSLSNCLNDKYFTNSNYSLSFNIPATGFDGDRYSKLILAFSILCYFSIMGIFEIVHYFHLVKKKRIIEILGSSKILVDGENKYEKRFGIFFIVMVWVYVILKLVWIFYRSKIYSTIDCYGEIYDFKVQQGLYFVTALYVIFQTILTISILPALYIVASQNYLCDVNLKVLLNNLSYGSINELNLITTLDVKIYRKLIQEQLAFKYSNDNIFKKIIRLNTFSFEMTKTDEICEILKNHKENHSEDFKKIIFDSLPKNSINTLN
;
A
#
# COMPACT_ATOMS: atom_id res chain seq x y z
N MET A 1 -24.45 -40.76 2.40
CA MET A 1 -24.84 -39.51 1.69
C MET A 1 -23.84 -38.39 1.97
N GLU A 2 -22.54 -38.68 2.04
CA GLU A 2 -21.54 -37.65 1.79
C GLU A 2 -21.48 -37.38 0.28
N ASN A 3 -21.28 -36.12 -0.10
CA ASN A 3 -20.48 -35.68 -1.27
C ASN A 3 -21.11 -34.87 -2.40
N ASN A 4 -22.40 -34.52 -2.44
CA ASN A 4 -22.85 -33.51 -3.42
C ASN A 4 -22.63 -32.10 -2.88
N PHE A 5 -23.24 -31.76 -1.74
CA PHE A 5 -23.08 -30.43 -1.15
C PHE A 5 -21.63 -30.10 -0.79
N SER A 6 -20.88 -31.03 -0.19
CA SER A 6 -19.48 -30.74 0.19
C SER A 6 -18.59 -30.47 -1.03
N ASN A 7 -18.84 -31.16 -2.15
CA ASN A 7 -18.12 -30.93 -3.40
C ASN A 7 -18.58 -29.63 -4.06
N ASP A 8 -19.89 -29.38 -4.14
CA ASP A 8 -20.45 -28.15 -4.73
C ASP A 8 -20.02 -26.91 -3.95
N PHE A 9 -20.04 -26.97 -2.62
CA PHE A 9 -19.57 -25.92 -1.72
C PHE A 9 -18.07 -25.66 -1.90
N LYS A 10 -17.25 -26.72 -2.00
CA LYS A 10 -15.82 -26.61 -2.29
C LYS A 10 -15.55 -26.01 -3.67
N ILE A 11 -16.31 -26.41 -4.70
CA ILE A 11 -16.20 -25.84 -6.05
C ILE A 11 -16.58 -24.36 -6.05
N LEU A 12 -17.64 -23.98 -5.34
CA LEU A 12 -18.09 -22.60 -5.20
C LEU A 12 -17.04 -21.74 -4.49
N LEU A 13 -16.51 -22.22 -3.38
CA LEU A 13 -15.45 -21.55 -2.64
C LEU A 13 -14.15 -21.43 -3.45
N ASN A 14 -13.78 -22.46 -4.22
CA ASN A 14 -12.61 -22.38 -5.08
C ASN A 14 -12.75 -21.33 -6.21
N LYS A 15 -13.97 -21.02 -6.65
CA LYS A 15 -14.21 -19.93 -7.62
C LYS A 15 -13.98 -18.53 -7.04
N THR A 16 -14.03 -18.35 -5.72
CA THR A 16 -13.77 -17.06 -5.06
C THR A 16 -12.29 -16.83 -4.77
N ILE A 17 -11.46 -17.87 -4.85
CA ILE A 17 -10.00 -17.78 -4.69
C ILE A 17 -9.40 -17.14 -5.95
N LEU A 18 -8.64 -16.05 -5.77
CA LEU A 18 -7.87 -15.47 -6.88
C LEU A 18 -6.75 -16.42 -7.30
N SER A 19 -6.59 -16.59 -8.62
CA SER A 19 -5.48 -17.37 -9.16
C SER A 19 -4.14 -16.65 -8.90
N PRO A 20 -3.02 -17.37 -8.72
CA PRO A 20 -1.70 -16.77 -8.48
C PRO A 20 -1.29 -15.75 -9.54
N GLY A 21 -1.65 -16.00 -10.82
CA GLY A 21 -1.40 -15.06 -11.90
C GLY A 21 -2.19 -13.75 -11.78
N LYS A 22 -3.44 -13.79 -11.28
CA LYS A 22 -4.22 -12.58 -11.00
C LYS A 22 -3.62 -11.80 -9.83
N ILE A 23 -3.18 -12.49 -8.78
CA ILE A 23 -2.50 -11.88 -7.63
C ILE A 23 -1.22 -11.16 -8.08
N ALA A 24 -0.35 -11.85 -8.83
CA ALA A 24 0.86 -11.26 -9.36
C ALA A 24 0.55 -10.07 -10.30
N GLY A 25 -0.47 -10.19 -11.14
CA GLY A 25 -0.93 -9.10 -12.01
C GLY A 25 -1.37 -7.87 -11.21
N THR A 26 -2.15 -8.04 -10.14
CA THR A 26 -2.58 -6.92 -9.28
C THR A 26 -1.41 -6.23 -8.59
N ILE A 27 -0.44 -7.01 -8.08
CA ILE A 27 0.80 -6.50 -7.47
C ILE A 27 1.59 -5.65 -8.49
N ILE A 28 1.81 -6.19 -9.70
CA ILE A 28 2.56 -5.50 -10.76
C ILE A 28 1.86 -4.22 -11.20
N VAL A 29 0.55 -4.27 -11.43
CA VAL A 29 -0.23 -3.09 -11.87
C VAL A 29 -0.21 -2.00 -10.79
N THR A 30 -0.41 -2.38 -9.52
CA THR A 30 -0.35 -1.44 -8.39
C THR A 30 1.01 -0.77 -8.31
N PHE A 31 2.08 -1.56 -8.39
CA PHE A 31 3.45 -1.06 -8.38
C PHE A 31 3.73 -0.11 -9.55
N ILE A 32 3.34 -0.45 -10.77
CA ILE A 32 3.56 0.40 -11.96
C ILE A 32 2.81 1.73 -11.83
N ILE A 33 1.52 1.70 -11.47
CA ILE A 33 0.71 2.92 -11.36
C ILE A 33 1.29 3.87 -10.30
N THR A 34 1.66 3.31 -9.15
CA THR A 34 2.26 4.10 -8.06
C THR A 34 3.65 4.63 -8.42
N ALA A 35 4.48 3.83 -9.10
CA ALA A 35 5.82 4.24 -9.50
C ALA A 35 5.79 5.30 -10.60
N ILE A 36 4.92 5.16 -11.62
CA ILE A 36 4.73 6.20 -12.64
C ILE A 36 4.28 7.50 -11.99
N THR A 37 3.37 7.41 -11.02
CA THR A 37 2.89 8.61 -10.32
C THR A 37 4.04 9.32 -9.61
N GLU A 38 4.89 8.54 -8.94
CA GLU A 38 6.06 9.04 -8.22
C GLU A 38 7.12 9.63 -9.16
N PHE A 39 7.55 8.90 -10.18
CA PHE A 39 8.62 9.36 -11.08
C PHE A 39 8.18 10.51 -11.98
N THR A 40 6.99 10.41 -12.56
CA THR A 40 6.52 11.37 -13.56
C THR A 40 5.94 12.64 -12.92
N PHE A 41 5.14 12.52 -11.85
CA PHE A 41 4.50 13.71 -11.26
C PHE A 41 5.32 14.35 -10.14
N PHE A 42 6.13 13.60 -9.40
CA PHE A 42 6.96 14.21 -8.36
C PHE A 42 8.33 14.63 -8.93
N PHE A 43 9.19 13.70 -9.34
CA PHE A 43 10.57 14.07 -9.67
C PHE A 43 10.69 15.01 -10.87
N LEU A 44 9.94 14.80 -11.95
CA LEU A 44 10.02 15.69 -13.13
C LEU A 44 9.48 17.09 -12.82
N SER A 45 8.43 17.21 -12.00
CA SER A 45 7.86 18.52 -11.67
C SER A 45 8.80 19.40 -10.86
N TYR A 46 9.74 18.83 -10.09
CA TYR A 46 10.72 19.61 -9.32
C TYR A 46 12.07 19.78 -10.03
N THR A 47 12.09 19.65 -11.37
CA THR A 47 13.29 19.98 -12.17
C THR A 47 13.28 21.41 -12.70
N LYS A 48 12.13 22.05 -12.82
CA LYS A 48 12.01 23.42 -13.32
C LYS A 48 11.85 24.42 -12.19
N PHE A 49 12.61 25.52 -12.27
CA PHE A 49 12.60 26.64 -11.34
C PHE A 49 12.21 27.91 -12.12
N ASP A 50 11.21 28.63 -11.61
CA ASP A 50 10.77 29.91 -12.14
C ASP A 50 11.04 31.00 -11.07
N ILE A 51 11.78 32.06 -11.43
CA ILE A 51 12.03 33.18 -10.51
C ILE A 51 10.81 34.10 -10.52
N VAL A 52 10.26 34.38 -9.34
CA VAL A 52 9.05 35.20 -9.18
C VAL A 52 9.30 36.58 -8.57
N ALA A 53 10.42 36.76 -7.87
CA ALA A 53 10.83 38.04 -7.31
C ALA A 53 12.31 38.03 -6.94
N CYS A 54 13.00 39.17 -7.03
CA CYS A 54 14.40 39.33 -6.65
C CYS A 54 14.56 40.42 -5.59
N LYS A 55 15.67 40.38 -4.85
CA LYS A 55 16.20 41.53 -4.12
C LYS A 55 17.11 42.34 -5.04
N LEU A 56 17.33 43.60 -4.68
CA LEU A 56 18.38 44.39 -5.31
C LEU A 56 19.74 43.79 -4.91
N PRO A 57 20.66 43.56 -5.86
CA PRO A 57 21.95 42.95 -5.56
C PRO A 57 22.76 43.86 -4.64
N GLY A 58 23.38 43.27 -3.61
CA GLY A 58 24.13 44.01 -2.59
C GLY A 58 23.28 44.72 -1.52
N ASP A 59 21.94 44.67 -1.61
CA ASP A 59 21.04 45.25 -0.61
C ASP A 59 20.20 44.17 0.08
N ASN A 60 20.71 43.73 1.24
CA ASN A 60 20.05 42.73 2.08
C ASN A 60 18.72 43.22 2.68
N THR A 61 18.47 44.53 2.71
CA THR A 61 17.27 45.15 3.28
C THR A 61 16.15 45.37 2.26
N SER A 62 16.47 45.30 0.97
CA SER A 62 15.48 45.42 -0.11
C SER A 62 14.40 44.35 -0.04
N GLU A 63 13.16 44.76 -0.32
CA GLU A 63 12.03 43.83 -0.44
C GLU A 63 12.11 43.01 -1.73
N PHE A 64 11.52 41.81 -1.71
CA PHE A 64 11.42 40.99 -2.92
C PHE A 64 10.37 41.54 -3.87
N SER A 65 10.77 41.94 -5.07
CA SER A 65 9.88 42.41 -6.15
C SER A 65 10.30 41.82 -7.49
N PHE A 66 9.35 41.63 -8.41
CA PHE A 66 9.65 41.21 -9.78
C PHE A 66 10.49 42.27 -10.51
N ASN A 67 10.20 43.56 -10.28
CA ASN A 67 10.94 44.66 -10.90
C ASN A 67 12.41 44.67 -10.47
N ASN A 68 12.72 44.21 -9.26
CA ASN A 68 14.09 44.14 -8.77
C ASN A 68 14.94 43.08 -9.50
N CYS A 69 14.31 42.20 -10.29
CA CYS A 69 15.04 41.27 -11.16
C CYS A 69 15.69 41.97 -12.38
N PHE A 70 15.29 43.22 -12.66
CA PHE A 70 15.80 44.06 -13.74
C PHE A 70 16.16 45.42 -13.12
N LYS A 71 17.43 45.68 -12.75
CA LYS A 71 17.87 46.81 -11.87
C LYS A 71 17.32 48.19 -12.29
N ASN A 72 16.09 48.53 -11.91
CA ASN A 72 15.38 49.79 -12.22
C ASN A 72 15.31 50.20 -13.71
N GLU A 73 15.82 49.38 -14.62
CA GLU A 73 15.75 49.56 -16.07
C GLU A 73 15.20 48.26 -16.68
N GLU A 74 14.07 48.34 -17.40
CA GLU A 74 13.42 47.18 -18.05
C GLU A 74 14.31 46.45 -19.08
N LYS A 75 15.51 46.96 -19.35
CA LYS A 75 16.50 46.41 -20.30
C LYS A 75 17.73 45.77 -19.63
N ASP A 76 17.85 45.79 -18.31
CA ASP A 76 18.95 45.11 -17.64
C ASP A 76 18.72 43.59 -17.63
N LEU A 77 19.41 42.91 -18.55
CA LEU A 77 19.37 41.46 -18.74
C LEU A 77 20.52 40.74 -18.03
N SER A 78 21.22 41.38 -17.08
CA SER A 78 22.36 40.81 -16.35
C SER A 78 22.03 39.46 -15.69
N LEU A 79 20.92 39.39 -14.96
CA LEU A 79 20.46 38.16 -14.31
C LEU A 79 20.05 37.09 -15.31
N SER A 80 19.28 37.42 -16.35
CA SER A 80 18.80 36.45 -17.33
C SER A 80 19.92 35.92 -18.24
N ASN A 81 20.90 36.75 -18.60
CA ASN A 81 22.12 36.33 -19.28
C ASN A 81 22.93 35.36 -18.40
N CYS A 82 23.15 35.71 -17.13
CA CYS A 82 23.85 34.84 -16.17
C CYS A 82 23.14 33.49 -15.99
N LEU A 83 21.80 33.47 -15.93
CA LEU A 83 21.03 32.23 -15.88
C LEU A 83 21.23 31.39 -17.14
N ASN A 84 21.24 32.02 -18.32
CA ASN A 84 21.51 31.32 -19.58
C ASN A 84 22.92 30.72 -19.61
N ASP A 85 23.93 31.46 -19.15
CA ASP A 85 25.31 30.98 -19.11
C ASP A 85 25.51 29.83 -18.11
N LYS A 86 24.82 29.87 -16.96
CA LYS A 86 24.98 28.88 -15.89
C LYS A 86 24.11 27.63 -16.08
N TYR A 87 22.90 27.80 -16.63
CA TYR A 87 21.89 26.74 -16.70
C TYR A 87 21.40 26.43 -18.12
N PHE A 88 21.97 27.05 -19.16
CA PHE A 88 21.62 26.82 -20.56
C PHE A 88 20.11 26.94 -20.84
N THR A 89 19.52 28.06 -20.41
CA THR A 89 18.08 28.32 -20.54
C THR A 89 17.60 28.50 -21.98
N ASN A 90 18.54 28.62 -22.94
CA ASN A 90 18.30 28.90 -24.37
C ASN A 90 17.61 30.25 -24.63
N SER A 91 17.59 31.15 -23.63
CA SER A 91 16.99 32.47 -23.77
C SER A 91 17.59 33.46 -22.78
N ASN A 92 18.06 34.59 -23.31
CA ASN A 92 18.57 35.73 -22.56
C ASN A 92 17.46 36.55 -21.87
N TYR A 93 16.19 36.12 -21.99
CA TYR A 93 15.03 36.77 -21.38
C TYR A 93 14.32 35.85 -20.37
N SER A 94 14.82 34.63 -20.19
CA SER A 94 14.19 33.65 -19.30
C SER A 94 14.61 33.86 -17.86
N LEU A 95 13.61 34.05 -16.99
CA LEU A 95 13.74 33.92 -15.53
C LEU A 95 13.45 32.49 -15.05
N SER A 96 13.43 31.53 -15.98
CA SER A 96 13.23 30.12 -15.70
C SER A 96 14.46 29.30 -16.07
N PHE A 97 14.77 28.31 -15.25
CA PHE A 97 15.92 27.43 -15.43
C PHE A 97 15.63 26.01 -14.94
N ASN A 98 16.37 25.05 -15.48
CA ASN A 98 16.21 23.64 -15.13
C ASN A 98 17.39 23.16 -14.29
N ILE A 99 17.07 22.41 -13.24
CA ILE A 99 18.02 21.78 -12.35
C ILE A 99 17.66 20.30 -12.28
N PRO A 100 18.59 19.38 -12.61
CA PRO A 100 18.36 17.95 -12.47
C PRO A 100 17.82 17.61 -11.07
N ALA A 101 16.98 16.57 -10.95
CA ALA A 101 16.47 16.15 -9.63
C ALA A 101 17.61 15.84 -8.63
N THR A 102 18.74 15.36 -9.13
CA THR A 102 19.95 15.11 -8.35
C THR A 102 20.71 16.38 -7.95
N GLY A 103 20.39 17.54 -8.50
CA GLY A 103 21.14 18.79 -8.28
C GLY A 103 22.47 18.85 -9.02
N PHE A 104 23.08 20.04 -9.04
CA PHE A 104 24.40 20.30 -9.65
C PHE A 104 25.55 20.03 -8.68
N ASP A 105 26.78 20.02 -9.19
CA ASP A 105 27.99 19.86 -8.40
C ASP A 105 28.21 21.10 -7.52
N GLY A 106 27.95 20.94 -6.23
CA GLY A 106 27.81 22.04 -5.25
C GLY A 106 26.64 21.78 -4.29
N ASP A 107 25.64 21.04 -4.76
CA ASP A 107 24.52 20.58 -3.95
C ASP A 107 24.89 19.33 -3.13
N ARG A 108 25.24 19.53 -1.87
CA ARG A 108 25.77 18.47 -1.00
C ARG A 108 24.72 17.44 -0.57
N TYR A 109 23.49 17.87 -0.30
CA TYR A 109 22.49 17.03 0.35
C TYR A 109 21.31 16.62 -0.55
N SER A 110 21.05 17.28 -1.70
CA SER A 110 19.90 16.88 -2.53
C SER A 110 20.03 15.47 -3.06
N LYS A 111 21.22 15.05 -3.52
CA LYS A 111 21.48 13.67 -3.97
C LYS A 111 21.18 12.65 -2.86
N LEU A 112 21.63 12.96 -1.64
CA LEU A 112 21.48 12.07 -0.48
C LEU A 112 20.03 11.99 -0.01
N ILE A 113 19.35 13.13 0.14
CA ILE A 113 17.93 13.16 0.55
C ILE A 113 17.07 12.47 -0.52
N LEU A 114 17.35 12.70 -1.80
CA LEU A 114 16.67 12.03 -2.91
C LEU A 114 16.86 10.51 -2.87
N ALA A 115 18.09 10.03 -2.69
CA ALA A 115 18.38 8.61 -2.57
C ALA A 115 17.63 7.98 -1.38
N PHE A 116 17.60 8.66 -0.24
CA PHE A 116 16.86 8.20 0.94
C PHE A 116 15.34 8.18 0.67
N SER A 117 14.81 9.18 -0.05
CA SER A 117 13.40 9.22 -0.48
C SER A 117 13.05 8.00 -1.33
N ILE A 118 13.88 7.70 -2.33
CA ILE A 118 13.69 6.55 -3.22
C ILE A 118 13.73 5.23 -2.42
N LEU A 119 14.69 5.09 -1.51
CA LEU A 119 14.78 3.92 -0.63
C LEU A 119 13.54 3.77 0.27
N CYS A 120 13.08 4.85 0.90
CA CYS A 120 11.86 4.85 1.70
C CYS A 120 10.64 4.44 0.87
N TYR A 121 10.49 4.98 -0.33
CA TYR A 121 9.40 4.64 -1.25
C TYR A 121 9.39 3.14 -1.58
N PHE A 122 10.51 2.59 -2.06
CA PHE A 122 10.60 1.17 -2.40
C PHE A 122 10.45 0.27 -1.17
N SER A 123 10.87 0.72 0.01
CA SER A 123 10.65 -0.01 1.26
C SER A 123 9.16 -0.07 1.62
N ILE A 124 8.44 1.05 1.51
CA ILE A 124 6.99 1.11 1.76
C ILE A 124 6.26 0.18 0.78
N MET A 125 6.53 0.32 -0.51
CA MET A 125 5.91 -0.50 -1.55
C MET A 125 6.28 -1.97 -1.38
N GLY A 126 7.54 -2.31 -1.15
CA GLY A 126 7.98 -3.69 -0.96
C GLY A 126 7.32 -4.36 0.23
N ILE A 127 7.26 -3.67 1.38
CA ILE A 127 6.56 -4.20 2.57
C ILE A 127 5.06 -4.31 2.30
N PHE A 128 4.45 -3.35 1.61
CA PHE A 128 3.04 -3.39 1.23
C PHE A 128 2.72 -4.60 0.36
N GLU A 129 3.48 -4.85 -0.70
CA GLU A 129 3.25 -5.98 -1.59
C GLU A 129 3.46 -7.33 -0.89
N ILE A 130 4.47 -7.43 -0.01
CA ILE A 130 4.68 -8.63 0.82
C ILE A 130 3.47 -8.90 1.71
N VAL A 131 2.97 -7.86 2.39
CA VAL A 131 1.80 -7.95 3.28
C VAL A 131 0.54 -8.31 2.48
N HIS A 132 0.36 -7.72 1.30
CA HIS A 132 -0.75 -8.01 0.41
C HIS A 132 -0.72 -9.47 -0.10
N TYR A 133 0.45 -9.96 -0.47
CA TYR A 133 0.65 -11.37 -0.84
C TYR A 133 0.27 -12.32 0.30
N PHE A 134 0.81 -12.11 1.50
CA PHE A 134 0.51 -12.96 2.66
C PHE A 134 -0.97 -12.93 3.04
N HIS A 135 -1.63 -11.79 2.85
CA HIS A 135 -3.07 -11.66 3.06
C HIS A 135 -3.88 -12.51 2.08
N LEU A 136 -3.50 -12.50 0.80
CA LEU A 136 -4.16 -13.33 -0.23
C LEU A 136 -3.92 -14.83 0.00
N VAL A 137 -2.71 -15.22 0.40
CA VAL A 137 -2.38 -16.60 0.80
C VAL A 137 -3.21 -17.02 2.00
N LYS A 138 -3.29 -16.18 3.04
CA LYS A 138 -4.13 -16.40 4.22
C LYS A 138 -5.61 -16.57 3.86
N LYS A 139 -6.15 -15.70 3.00
CA LYS A 139 -7.54 -15.78 2.52
C LYS A 139 -7.80 -17.08 1.77
N LYS A 140 -6.95 -17.44 0.80
CA LYS A 140 -7.00 -18.73 0.09
C LYS A 140 -7.05 -19.88 1.09
N ARG A 141 -6.16 -19.88 2.09
CA ARG A 141 -6.04 -20.97 3.06
C ARG A 141 -7.27 -21.11 3.95
N ILE A 142 -7.83 -20.01 4.44
CA ILE A 142 -9.08 -20.02 5.23
C ILE A 142 -10.22 -20.62 4.40
N ILE A 143 -10.33 -20.23 3.12
CA ILE A 143 -11.38 -20.73 2.20
C ILE A 143 -11.21 -22.23 1.94
N GLU A 144 -9.99 -22.72 1.70
CA GLU A 144 -9.74 -24.15 1.46
C GLU A 144 -10.03 -25.01 2.71
N ILE A 145 -9.66 -24.53 3.90
CA ILE A 145 -9.98 -25.17 5.18
C ILE A 145 -11.48 -25.22 5.37
N LEU A 146 -12.19 -24.10 5.14
CA LEU A 146 -13.63 -24.03 5.24
C LEU A 146 -14.31 -25.01 4.26
N GLY A 147 -13.87 -25.05 3.01
CA GLY A 147 -14.43 -25.95 1.99
C GLY A 147 -14.21 -27.43 2.27
N SER A 148 -13.09 -27.80 2.91
CA SER A 148 -12.73 -29.21 3.13
C SER A 148 -13.11 -29.74 4.51
N SER A 149 -13.17 -28.88 5.53
CA SER A 149 -13.50 -29.25 6.91
C SER A 149 -14.87 -28.77 7.38
N LYS A 150 -15.50 -27.83 6.66
CA LYS A 150 -16.71 -27.10 7.11
C LYS A 150 -16.49 -26.39 8.46
N ILE A 151 -15.24 -26.09 8.81
CA ILE A 151 -14.86 -25.38 10.03
C ILE A 151 -14.28 -24.04 9.63
N LEU A 152 -14.83 -22.97 10.21
CA LEU A 152 -14.33 -21.62 10.06
C LEU A 152 -13.47 -21.25 11.27
N VAL A 153 -12.21 -20.89 11.04
CA VAL A 153 -11.34 -20.37 12.10
C VAL A 153 -11.57 -18.87 12.23
N ASP A 154 -12.20 -18.46 13.33
CA ASP A 154 -12.51 -17.06 13.63
C ASP A 154 -11.41 -16.43 14.49
N GLY A 155 -10.99 -15.22 14.13
CA GLY A 155 -9.88 -14.55 14.81
C GLY A 155 -9.96 -13.03 14.69
N GLU A 156 -9.58 -12.34 15.76
CA GLU A 156 -9.55 -10.88 15.78
C GLU A 156 -8.41 -10.29 14.91
N ASN A 157 -8.71 -9.21 14.20
CA ASN A 157 -7.82 -8.48 13.26
C ASN A 157 -6.69 -7.68 13.94
N LYS A 158 -6.11 -8.20 15.01
CA LYS A 158 -5.17 -7.46 15.88
C LYS A 158 -3.87 -7.05 15.16
N TYR A 159 -3.38 -7.88 14.24
CA TYR A 159 -2.11 -7.64 13.54
C TYR A 159 -2.27 -6.75 12.30
N GLU A 160 -3.39 -6.87 11.59
CA GLU A 160 -3.66 -6.06 10.38
C GLU A 160 -3.80 -4.57 10.71
N LYS A 161 -4.42 -4.24 11.85
CA LYS A 161 -4.47 -2.85 12.35
C LYS A 161 -3.08 -2.27 12.62
N ARG A 162 -2.15 -3.08 13.15
CA ARG A 162 -0.76 -2.64 13.43
C ARG A 162 0.01 -2.34 12.15
N PHE A 163 -0.14 -3.19 11.13
CA PHE A 163 0.44 -2.93 9.81
C PHE A 163 -0.15 -1.67 9.18
N GLY A 164 -1.46 -1.46 9.30
CA GLY A 164 -2.12 -0.24 8.88
C GLY A 164 -1.51 1.04 9.46
N ILE A 165 -1.34 1.06 10.79
CA ILE A 165 -0.70 2.19 11.50
C ILE A 165 0.76 2.35 11.05
N PHE A 166 1.51 1.25 10.92
CA PHE A 166 2.89 1.28 10.46
C PHE A 166 3.01 1.93 9.07
N PHE A 167 2.16 1.55 8.11
CA PHE A 167 2.15 2.16 6.79
C PHE A 167 1.85 3.66 6.87
N ILE A 168 0.83 4.07 7.63
CA ILE A 168 0.49 5.49 7.82
C ILE A 168 1.71 6.29 8.33
N VAL A 169 2.40 5.78 9.36
CA VAL A 169 3.59 6.46 9.89
C VAL A 169 4.70 6.56 8.83
N MET A 170 4.96 5.48 8.09
CA MET A 170 5.98 5.48 7.04
C MET A 170 5.63 6.44 5.89
N VAL A 171 4.35 6.57 5.51
CA VAL A 171 3.89 7.58 4.53
C VAL A 171 4.22 8.99 5.03
N TRP A 172 3.96 9.28 6.31
CA TRP A 172 4.26 10.59 6.87
C TRP A 172 5.76 10.89 6.88
N VAL A 173 6.60 9.92 7.27
CA VAL A 173 8.06 10.07 7.19
C VAL A 173 8.50 10.37 5.77
N TYR A 174 7.95 9.66 4.78
CA TYR A 174 8.23 9.87 3.37
C TYR A 174 7.83 11.27 2.88
N VAL A 175 6.64 11.74 3.25
CA VAL A 175 6.15 13.09 2.90
C VAL A 175 7.01 14.18 3.53
N ILE A 176 7.40 14.03 4.81
CA ILE A 176 8.27 14.99 5.50
C ILE A 176 9.62 15.07 4.79
N LEU A 177 10.20 13.93 4.40
CA LEU A 177 11.47 13.89 3.70
C LEU A 177 11.41 14.62 2.34
N LYS A 178 10.30 14.44 1.60
CA LYS A 178 10.04 15.18 0.36
C LYS A 178 9.95 16.68 0.59
N LEU A 179 9.22 17.11 1.61
CA LEU A 179 9.12 18.53 1.97
C LEU A 179 10.50 19.12 2.29
N VAL A 180 11.29 18.41 3.11
CA VAL A 180 12.66 18.83 3.44
C VAL A 180 13.50 18.97 2.18
N TRP A 181 13.42 18.02 1.24
CA TRP A 181 14.11 18.09 -0.05
C TRP A 181 13.71 19.32 -0.87
N ILE A 182 12.40 19.60 -0.99
CA ILE A 182 11.87 20.76 -1.71
C ILE A 182 12.38 22.08 -1.08
N PHE A 183 12.24 22.22 0.24
CA PHE A 183 12.67 23.42 0.96
C PHE A 183 14.18 23.64 0.86
N TYR A 184 14.97 22.57 1.02
CA TYR A 184 16.41 22.63 0.92
C TYR A 184 16.87 23.07 -0.48
N ARG A 185 16.28 22.50 -1.54
CA ARG A 185 16.55 22.93 -2.92
C ARG A 185 16.13 24.37 -3.16
N SER A 186 14.99 24.80 -2.59
CA SER A 186 14.49 26.17 -2.76
C SER A 186 15.49 27.16 -2.20
N LYS A 187 16.03 26.86 -1.02
CA LYS A 187 17.04 27.69 -0.36
C LYS A 187 18.39 27.73 -1.07
N ILE A 188 18.85 26.63 -1.67
CA ILE A 188 20.15 26.61 -2.36
C ILE A 188 20.09 27.32 -3.70
N TYR A 189 19.00 27.13 -4.43
CA TYR A 189 18.85 27.69 -5.77
C TYR A 189 18.12 29.05 -5.77
N SER A 190 17.85 29.63 -4.59
CA SER A 190 17.35 31.00 -4.43
C SER A 190 18.45 32.06 -4.42
N THR A 191 19.71 31.67 -4.53
CA THR A 191 20.85 32.58 -4.50
C THR A 191 21.84 32.24 -5.60
N ILE A 192 22.27 33.23 -6.37
CA ILE A 192 23.24 33.04 -7.45
C ILE A 192 24.25 34.17 -7.43
N ASP A 193 25.53 33.83 -7.57
CA ASP A 193 26.57 34.78 -7.91
C ASP A 193 26.61 34.93 -9.44
N CYS A 194 26.34 36.15 -9.90
CA CYS A 194 26.41 36.56 -11.29
C CYS A 194 27.46 37.66 -11.41
N TYR A 195 28.61 37.31 -12.00
CA TYR A 195 29.67 38.28 -12.31
C TYR A 195 30.20 39.07 -11.09
N GLY A 196 30.20 38.46 -9.90
CA GLY A 196 30.66 39.09 -8.65
C GLY A 196 29.55 39.80 -7.88
N GLU A 197 28.32 39.82 -8.40
CA GLU A 197 27.14 40.30 -7.69
C GLU A 197 26.27 39.13 -7.23
N ILE A 198 25.89 39.14 -5.96
CA ILE A 198 25.02 38.12 -5.38
C ILE A 198 23.57 38.57 -5.58
N TYR A 199 22.80 37.77 -6.32
CA TYR A 199 21.37 37.92 -6.49
C TYR A 199 20.65 36.93 -5.58
N ASP A 200 19.82 37.46 -4.68
CA ASP A 200 18.86 36.69 -3.89
C ASP A 200 17.48 36.79 -4.53
N PHE A 201 16.82 35.66 -4.76
CA PHE A 201 15.53 35.60 -5.44
C PHE A 201 14.62 34.52 -4.89
N LYS A 202 13.31 34.79 -4.90
CA LYS A 202 12.29 33.79 -4.61
C LYS A 202 12.12 32.91 -5.84
N VAL A 203 12.45 31.64 -5.68
CA VAL A 203 12.17 30.61 -6.66
C VAL A 203 10.82 29.96 -6.38
N GLN A 204 10.06 29.77 -7.44
CA GLN A 204 8.94 28.89 -7.49
C GLN A 204 9.37 27.59 -8.17
N GLN A 205 9.19 26.46 -7.49
CA GLN A 205 9.54 25.14 -8.03
C GLN A 205 8.30 24.43 -8.57
N GLY A 206 8.43 23.89 -9.79
CA GLY A 206 7.37 23.17 -10.49
C GLY A 206 6.21 24.02 -11.01
N LEU A 207 5.31 23.35 -11.73
CA LEU A 207 4.06 23.93 -12.24
C LEU A 207 3.20 24.33 -11.02
N TYR A 208 3.03 25.63 -10.74
CA TYR A 208 2.17 26.26 -9.72
C TYR A 208 2.15 25.68 -8.28
N PHE A 209 2.18 26.54 -7.26
CA PHE A 209 2.00 26.15 -5.83
C PHE A 209 0.76 25.25 -5.60
N VAL A 210 -0.32 25.49 -6.35
CA VAL A 210 -1.55 24.68 -6.33
C VAL A 210 -1.32 23.25 -6.82
N THR A 211 -0.52 23.07 -7.88
CA THR A 211 -0.19 21.74 -8.41
C THR A 211 0.87 21.03 -7.58
N ALA A 212 1.78 21.74 -6.91
CA ALA A 212 2.70 21.15 -5.94
C ALA A 212 1.95 20.52 -4.75
N LEU A 213 0.94 21.23 -4.21
CA LEU A 213 0.01 20.68 -3.22
C LEU A 213 -0.79 19.51 -3.80
N TYR A 214 -1.24 19.60 -5.05
CA TYR A 214 -1.95 18.51 -5.72
C TYR A 214 -1.09 17.25 -5.87
N VAL A 215 0.19 17.36 -6.26
CA VAL A 215 1.11 16.23 -6.41
C VAL A 215 1.42 15.60 -5.05
N ILE A 216 1.61 16.41 -4.01
CA ILE A 216 1.77 15.93 -2.63
C ILE A 216 0.50 15.23 -2.17
N PHE A 217 -0.67 15.81 -2.43
CA PHE A 217 -1.97 15.25 -2.08
C PHE A 217 -2.26 13.95 -2.84
N GLN A 218 -1.93 13.86 -4.12
CA GLN A 218 -2.04 12.66 -4.93
C GLN A 218 -1.08 11.56 -4.44
N THR A 219 0.14 11.92 -4.03
CA THR A 219 1.08 10.99 -3.40
C THR A 219 0.50 10.47 -2.08
N ILE A 220 -0.05 11.36 -1.23
CA ILE A 220 -0.69 10.97 0.04
C ILE A 220 -1.89 10.07 -0.22
N LEU A 221 -2.77 10.43 -1.15
CA LEU A 221 -3.93 9.61 -1.55
C LEU A 221 -3.46 8.23 -2.02
N THR A 222 -2.49 8.16 -2.91
CA THR A 222 -2.05 6.89 -3.51
C THR A 222 -1.40 5.99 -2.46
N ILE A 223 -0.51 6.53 -1.64
CA ILE A 223 0.25 5.75 -0.65
C ILE A 223 -0.57 5.50 0.62
N SER A 224 -1.62 6.28 0.92
CA SER A 224 -2.49 6.06 2.10
C SER A 224 -3.74 5.24 1.78
N ILE A 225 -4.36 5.41 0.60
CA ILE A 225 -5.55 4.64 0.21
C ILE A 225 -5.22 3.17 0.09
N LEU A 226 -4.07 2.79 -0.49
CA LEU A 226 -3.71 1.39 -0.68
C LEU A 226 -3.61 0.62 0.67
N PRO A 227 -2.88 1.12 1.68
CA PRO A 227 -2.92 0.56 3.04
C PRO A 227 -4.29 0.63 3.72
N ALA A 228 -5.08 1.68 3.50
CA ALA A 228 -6.43 1.79 4.07
C ALA A 228 -7.38 0.73 3.48
N LEU A 229 -7.35 0.55 2.16
CA LEU A 229 -8.05 -0.53 1.46
C LEU A 229 -7.61 -1.89 1.96
N TYR A 230 -6.32 -2.08 2.25
CA TYR A 230 -5.82 -3.30 2.88
C TYR A 230 -6.46 -3.54 4.25
N ILE A 231 -6.53 -2.54 5.14
CA ILE A 231 -7.17 -2.68 6.46
C ILE A 231 -8.65 -3.03 6.30
N VAL A 232 -9.36 -2.38 5.38
CA VAL A 232 -10.79 -2.63 5.14
C VAL A 232 -11.01 -4.04 4.55
N ALA A 233 -10.21 -4.45 3.55
CA ALA A 233 -10.27 -5.79 2.97
C ALA A 233 -9.96 -6.88 4.02
N SER A 234 -9.04 -6.59 4.95
CA SER A 234 -8.70 -7.51 6.04
C SER A 234 -9.81 -7.73 7.06
N GLN A 235 -10.79 -6.83 7.15
CA GLN A 235 -11.93 -7.02 8.03
C GLN A 235 -12.98 -8.00 7.48
N ASN A 236 -12.90 -8.33 6.20
CA ASN A 236 -13.99 -8.96 5.45
C ASN A 236 -13.58 -10.26 4.74
N TYR A 237 -12.73 -11.09 5.37
CA TYR A 237 -12.27 -12.37 4.78
C TYR A 237 -13.43 -13.28 4.30
N LEU A 238 -14.58 -13.21 4.97
CA LEU A 238 -15.80 -13.97 4.62
C LEU A 238 -16.89 -13.13 3.96
N CYS A 239 -16.93 -11.81 4.18
CA CYS A 239 -17.96 -10.95 3.56
C CYS A 239 -17.80 -10.83 2.03
N ASP A 240 -16.58 -11.04 1.50
CA ASP A 240 -16.35 -11.15 0.06
C ASP A 240 -16.93 -12.43 -0.55
N VAL A 241 -17.12 -13.47 0.25
CA VAL A 241 -18.04 -14.54 -0.12
C VAL A 241 -19.40 -13.93 0.12
N ASN A 242 -20.04 -13.42 -0.94
CA ASN A 242 -21.43 -13.00 -0.89
C ASN A 242 -22.30 -14.26 -0.71
N LEU A 243 -22.16 -14.89 0.45
CA LEU A 243 -22.82 -16.12 0.86
C LEU A 243 -24.29 -15.89 0.60
N LYS A 244 -24.85 -14.74 0.98
CA LYS A 244 -26.25 -14.40 0.70
C LYS A 244 -26.67 -14.55 -0.77
N VAL A 245 -25.84 -14.13 -1.75
CA VAL A 245 -26.11 -14.31 -3.19
C VAL A 245 -25.82 -15.75 -3.66
N LEU A 246 -24.79 -16.38 -3.12
CA LEU A 246 -24.45 -17.79 -3.40
C LEU A 246 -25.52 -18.76 -2.86
N LEU A 247 -26.13 -18.40 -1.72
CA LEU A 247 -27.17 -19.13 -1.01
C LEU A 247 -28.51 -19.07 -1.74
N ASN A 248 -28.79 -17.98 -2.46
CA ASN A 248 -30.00 -17.87 -3.30
C ASN A 248 -29.99 -18.86 -4.48
N ASN A 249 -28.83 -19.40 -4.87
CA ASN A 249 -28.69 -20.37 -5.96
C ASN A 249 -28.58 -21.83 -5.46
N LEU A 250 -28.65 -22.06 -4.15
CA LEU A 250 -28.55 -23.39 -3.54
C LEU A 250 -29.95 -23.94 -3.22
N SER A 251 -30.16 -25.24 -3.43
CA SER A 251 -31.43 -25.91 -3.13
C SER A 251 -31.75 -25.89 -1.63
N TYR A 252 -33.03 -25.98 -1.25
CA TYR A 252 -33.46 -25.94 0.17
C TYR A 252 -32.77 -27.02 1.04
N GLY A 253 -32.48 -28.19 0.48
CA GLY A 253 -31.68 -29.23 1.16
C GLY A 253 -30.22 -28.83 1.41
N SER A 254 -29.61 -28.11 0.46
CA SER A 254 -28.26 -27.55 0.58
C SER A 254 -28.19 -26.41 1.61
N ILE A 255 -29.30 -25.69 1.80
CA ILE A 255 -29.40 -24.63 2.81
C ILE A 255 -29.36 -25.23 4.23
N ASN A 256 -30.02 -26.37 4.45
CA ASN A 256 -29.95 -27.07 5.74
C ASN A 256 -28.55 -27.61 6.06
N GLU A 257 -27.74 -27.92 5.04
CA GLU A 257 -26.35 -28.37 5.23
C GLU A 257 -25.37 -27.25 5.64
N LEU A 258 -25.72 -25.98 5.49
CA LEU A 258 -24.90 -24.86 6.00
C LEU A 258 -24.90 -24.77 7.52
N ASN A 259 -25.96 -25.25 8.16
CA ASN A 259 -26.03 -25.36 9.63
C ASN A 259 -25.00 -26.36 10.18
N LEU A 260 -24.33 -27.13 9.31
CA LEU A 260 -23.21 -28.00 9.66
C LEU A 260 -21.87 -27.25 9.75
N ILE A 261 -21.80 -26.02 9.22
CA ILE A 261 -20.62 -25.17 9.33
C ILE A 261 -20.49 -24.66 10.75
N THR A 262 -19.31 -24.87 11.33
CA THR A 262 -19.01 -24.48 12.71
C THR A 262 -17.82 -23.54 12.78
N THR A 263 -17.82 -22.63 13.75
CA THR A 263 -16.70 -21.73 14.04
C THR A 263 -15.83 -22.27 15.18
N LEU A 264 -14.52 -22.07 15.06
CA LEU A 264 -13.51 -22.38 16.07
C LEU A 264 -12.70 -21.12 16.36
N ASP A 265 -12.49 -20.80 17.64
CA ASP A 265 -11.65 -19.67 18.06
C ASP A 265 -10.18 -19.91 17.65
N VAL A 266 -9.54 -18.90 17.06
CA VAL A 266 -8.12 -18.93 16.65
C VAL A 266 -7.16 -19.29 17.79
N LYS A 267 -7.49 -18.99 19.05
CA LYS A 267 -6.67 -19.36 20.22
C LYS A 267 -6.67 -20.87 20.43
N ILE A 268 -7.85 -21.49 20.36
CA ILE A 268 -8.00 -22.95 20.47
C ILE A 268 -7.33 -23.63 19.28
N TYR A 269 -7.58 -23.12 18.07
CA TYR A 269 -6.91 -23.56 16.84
C TYR A 269 -5.38 -23.58 16.97
N ARG A 270 -4.78 -22.48 17.45
CA ARG A 270 -3.32 -22.36 17.59
C ARG A 270 -2.77 -23.38 18.58
N LYS A 271 -3.45 -23.58 19.71
CA LYS A 271 -3.05 -24.58 20.71
C LYS A 271 -3.09 -26.00 20.12
N LEU A 272 -4.21 -26.35 19.48
CA LEU A 272 -4.40 -27.65 18.82
C LEU A 272 -3.32 -27.93 17.78
N ILE A 273 -3.10 -26.99 16.87
CA ILE A 273 -2.07 -27.11 15.82
C ILE A 273 -0.67 -27.22 16.42
N GLN A 274 -0.39 -26.44 17.46
CA GLN A 274 0.91 -26.48 18.13
C GLN A 274 1.17 -27.85 18.76
N GLU A 275 0.22 -28.40 19.49
CA GLU A 275 0.35 -29.70 20.15
C GLU A 275 0.52 -30.83 19.12
N GLN A 276 -0.34 -30.87 18.10
CA GLN A 276 -0.33 -31.92 17.07
C GLN A 276 0.92 -31.87 16.18
N LEU A 277 1.32 -30.68 15.74
CA LEU A 277 2.52 -30.54 14.89
C LEU A 277 3.82 -30.70 15.68
N ALA A 278 3.86 -30.31 16.96
CA ALA A 278 5.04 -30.54 17.80
C ALA A 278 5.28 -32.04 18.04
N PHE A 279 4.21 -32.82 18.21
CA PHE A 279 4.31 -34.27 18.33
C PHE A 279 4.78 -34.92 17.02
N LYS A 280 4.12 -34.58 15.90
CA LYS A 280 4.39 -35.20 14.60
C LYS A 280 5.74 -34.80 13.98
N TYR A 281 6.19 -33.57 14.21
CA TYR A 281 7.44 -33.01 13.69
C TYR A 281 8.43 -32.67 14.82
N SER A 282 8.56 -33.57 15.79
CA SER A 282 9.45 -33.39 16.95
C SER A 282 10.91 -33.14 16.58
N ASN A 283 11.37 -33.79 15.49
CA ASN A 283 12.76 -33.72 15.00
C ASN A 283 13.06 -32.46 14.16
N ASP A 284 12.07 -31.62 13.84
CA ASP A 284 12.32 -30.41 13.06
C ASP A 284 13.11 -29.36 13.86
N ASN A 285 13.94 -28.60 13.15
CA ASN A 285 14.65 -27.46 13.73
C ASN A 285 13.67 -26.32 14.11
N ILE A 286 14.13 -25.39 14.94
CA ILE A 286 13.30 -24.30 15.48
C ILE A 286 12.66 -23.47 14.36
N PHE A 287 13.41 -23.17 13.30
CA PHE A 287 12.91 -22.37 12.17
C PHE A 287 11.80 -23.08 11.39
N LYS A 288 11.98 -24.36 11.06
CA LYS A 288 10.94 -25.19 10.41
C LYS A 288 9.70 -25.32 11.29
N LYS A 289 9.87 -25.48 12.60
CA LYS A 289 8.76 -25.47 13.57
C LYS A 289 7.97 -24.16 13.50
N ILE A 290 8.64 -23.01 13.50
CA ILE A 290 7.97 -21.69 13.38
C ILE A 290 7.19 -21.57 12.05
N ILE A 291 7.78 -22.00 10.93
CA ILE A 291 7.09 -21.95 9.63
C ILE A 291 5.85 -22.86 9.64
N ARG A 292 5.97 -24.08 10.16
CA ARG A 292 4.85 -25.04 10.24
C ARG A 292 3.70 -24.56 11.12
N LEU A 293 3.99 -23.87 12.22
CA LEU A 293 2.99 -23.33 13.14
C LEU A 293 2.21 -22.15 12.53
N ASN A 294 2.81 -21.42 11.58
CA ASN A 294 2.17 -20.31 10.88
C ASN A 294 1.38 -20.82 9.65
N THR A 295 0.43 -21.71 9.93
CA THR A 295 -0.36 -22.49 8.94
C THR A 295 -1.17 -21.66 7.95
N PHE A 296 -1.48 -20.41 8.27
CA PHE A 296 -2.20 -19.50 7.37
C PHE A 296 -1.27 -18.68 6.47
N SER A 297 0.01 -18.58 6.80
CA SER A 297 0.98 -17.77 6.06
C SER A 297 1.93 -18.61 5.20
N PHE A 298 2.13 -19.88 5.56
CA PHE A 298 3.06 -20.77 4.87
C PHE A 298 2.42 -22.12 4.52
N GLU A 299 2.78 -22.66 3.35
CA GLU A 299 2.25 -23.94 2.84
C GLU A 299 3.01 -25.18 3.37
N MET A 300 3.94 -25.02 4.30
CA MET A 300 4.79 -26.12 4.79
C MET A 300 4.00 -27.24 5.50
N THR A 301 2.94 -26.87 6.22
CA THR A 301 1.91 -27.80 6.69
C THR A 301 0.85 -27.88 5.60
N LYS A 302 0.38 -29.07 5.21
CA LYS A 302 -0.60 -29.20 4.09
C LYS A 302 -2.02 -28.84 4.54
N THR A 303 -2.87 -28.37 3.63
CA THR A 303 -4.27 -28.02 3.96
C THR A 303 -5.03 -29.23 4.46
N ASP A 304 -4.82 -30.38 3.80
CA ASP A 304 -5.49 -31.64 4.15
C ASP A 304 -5.13 -32.11 5.57
N GLU A 305 -3.85 -31.97 5.95
CA GLU A 305 -3.38 -32.30 7.30
C GLU A 305 -4.04 -31.40 8.36
N ILE A 306 -4.19 -30.11 8.10
CA ILE A 306 -4.91 -29.20 9.00
C ILE A 306 -6.38 -29.64 9.09
N CYS A 307 -7.01 -29.97 7.96
CA CYS A 307 -8.41 -30.37 7.94
C CYS A 307 -8.65 -31.67 8.69
N GLU A 308 -7.73 -32.63 8.60
CA GLU A 308 -7.75 -33.89 9.36
C GLU A 308 -7.65 -33.62 10.87
N ILE A 309 -6.68 -32.80 11.29
CA ILE A 309 -6.53 -32.40 12.71
C ILE A 309 -7.83 -31.75 13.22
N LEU A 310 -8.44 -30.86 12.44
CA LEU A 310 -9.66 -30.17 12.84
C LEU A 310 -10.88 -31.08 12.89
N LYS A 311 -11.03 -32.00 11.94
CA LYS A 311 -12.12 -32.99 11.94
C LYS A 311 -12.00 -33.94 13.13
N ASN A 312 -10.80 -34.48 13.37
CA ASN A 312 -10.54 -35.36 14.50
C ASN A 312 -10.77 -34.66 15.84
N HIS A 313 -10.39 -33.37 15.97
CA HIS A 313 -10.70 -32.60 17.18
C HIS A 313 -12.20 -32.38 17.35
N LYS A 314 -12.93 -32.07 16.27
CA LYS A 314 -14.39 -31.87 16.28
C LYS A 314 -15.16 -33.13 16.69
N GLU A 315 -14.68 -34.31 16.31
CA GLU A 315 -15.27 -35.58 16.72
C GLU A 315 -15.11 -35.84 18.22
N ASN A 316 -13.98 -35.41 18.81
CA ASN A 316 -13.65 -35.67 20.21
C ASN A 316 -14.08 -34.54 21.18
N HIS A 317 -14.14 -33.30 20.70
CA HIS A 317 -14.40 -32.09 21.50
C HIS A 317 -15.37 -31.16 20.77
N SER A 318 -16.60 -31.63 20.55
CA SER A 318 -17.62 -30.91 19.77
C SER A 318 -18.03 -29.56 20.39
N GLU A 319 -17.84 -29.40 21.71
CA GLU A 319 -18.16 -28.21 22.50
C GLU A 319 -17.29 -26.99 22.18
N ASP A 320 -16.07 -27.20 21.67
CA ASP A 320 -15.17 -26.12 21.24
C ASP A 320 -15.67 -25.42 19.96
N PHE A 321 -16.63 -26.03 19.26
CA PHE A 321 -17.13 -25.59 17.97
C PHE A 321 -18.51 -24.96 18.11
N LYS A 322 -18.61 -23.67 17.78
CA LYS A 322 -19.90 -22.95 17.79
C LYS A 322 -20.58 -23.10 16.44
N LYS A 323 -21.91 -23.23 16.42
CA LYS A 323 -22.66 -23.21 15.15
C LYS A 323 -22.74 -21.79 14.62
N ILE A 324 -22.62 -21.63 13.30
CA ILE A 324 -22.94 -20.35 12.65
C ILE A 324 -24.47 -20.24 12.63
N ILE A 325 -25.03 -19.27 13.37
CA ILE A 325 -26.45 -18.94 13.28
C ILE A 325 -26.58 -17.87 12.20
N PHE A 326 -27.16 -18.22 11.06
CA PHE A 326 -27.50 -17.24 10.03
C PHE A 326 -28.77 -16.50 10.47
N ASP A 327 -28.61 -15.35 11.12
CA ASP A 327 -29.73 -14.45 11.39
C ASP A 327 -30.26 -13.92 10.04
N SER A 328 -31.45 -14.38 9.65
CA SER A 328 -32.18 -14.08 8.40
C SER A 328 -31.72 -14.83 7.13
N LEU A 329 -32.11 -16.09 7.01
CA LEU A 329 -32.49 -16.63 5.70
C LEU A 329 -33.64 -15.74 5.16
N PRO A 330 -33.56 -15.24 3.91
CA PRO A 330 -34.67 -14.46 3.35
C PRO A 330 -35.93 -15.32 3.37
N LYS A 331 -36.96 -14.89 4.10
CA LYS A 331 -38.26 -15.57 4.25
C LYS A 331 -39.06 -15.69 2.94
N ASN A 332 -38.49 -15.31 1.79
CA ASN A 332 -39.19 -15.27 0.51
C ASN A 332 -38.63 -16.32 -0.45
N SER A 333 -38.98 -17.58 -0.22
CA SER A 333 -39.19 -18.55 -1.30
C SER A 333 -40.40 -19.46 -1.04
N ILE A 334 -41.24 -19.11 -0.06
CA ILE A 334 -42.58 -19.67 0.09
C ILE A 334 -43.50 -18.72 -0.69
N ASN A 335 -43.66 -18.98 -1.99
CA ASN A 335 -44.82 -18.63 -2.82
C ASN A 335 -44.39 -18.62 -4.30
N THR A 336 -44.09 -19.79 -4.86
CA THR A 336 -44.40 -20.13 -6.26
C THR A 336 -44.16 -21.63 -6.44
N LEU A 337 -45.11 -22.43 -5.97
CA LEU A 337 -45.41 -23.78 -6.46
C LEU A 337 -46.77 -24.16 -5.85
N ASN A 338 -47.81 -23.50 -6.35
CA ASN A 338 -49.11 -24.14 -6.59
C ASN A 338 -49.35 -24.06 -8.09
#